data_AF-A0A1V4SZY8-F1
#
_entry.id   AF-A0A1V4SZY8-F1
#
_cell.length_a   1.000
_cell.length_b   1.000
_cell.length_c   1.000
_cell.angle_alpha   90.00
_cell.angle_beta   90.00
_cell.angle_gamma   90.00
#
_symmetry.space_group_name_H-M   'P 1'
#
loop_
_entity.id
_entity.type
_entity.pdbx_description
1 polymer ?
#
loop_
_entity_poly.entity_id
_entity_poly.type
_entity_poly.pdbx_seq_one_letter_code
_entity_poly.pdbx_strand_id
1 'polypeptide(L)'
;FSEDASLLDMLRTRLWQQGELQSRVVPGQEQTGEKFSDYFEHNEPINKTPSHRALAMYRGRNEGALQLAIVLPEAEELKIHPCEEMIARHFGIEDQGRPADTWLKEVVRWTWRVKLLTHIETELMTRLRESAEMEAIKVFAG
;
A
#
# COMPACT_ATOMS: atom_id res chain seq x y z
N PHE A 1 16.96 10.88 0.20
CA PHE A 1 16.00 9.85 -0.23
C PHE A 1 14.60 10.07 0.34
N SER A 2 14.39 10.19 1.67
CA SER A 2 13.04 10.21 2.28
C SER A 2 12.33 11.57 2.37
N GLU A 3 12.97 12.67 1.98
CA GLU A 3 12.39 14.04 2.03
C GLU A 3 12.26 14.67 0.65
N ASP A 4 12.49 13.89 -0.41
CA ASP A 4 12.29 14.38 -1.77
C ASP A 4 10.80 14.35 -2.10
N ALA A 5 10.17 15.52 -2.00
CA ALA A 5 8.74 15.70 -2.24
C ALA A 5 8.31 15.21 -3.64
N SER A 6 9.17 15.34 -4.65
CA SER A 6 8.84 14.90 -6.01
C SER A 6 8.82 13.37 -6.12
N LEU A 7 9.77 12.68 -5.50
CA LEU A 7 9.79 11.22 -5.44
C LEU A 7 8.60 10.68 -4.66
N LEU A 8 8.29 11.27 -3.50
CA LEU A 8 7.13 10.90 -2.69
C LEU A 8 5.84 11.05 -3.48
N ASP A 9 5.69 12.13 -4.24
CA ASP A 9 4.50 12.36 -5.06
C ASP A 9 4.35 11.34 -6.20
N MET A 10 5.45 11.01 -6.88
CA MET A 10 5.46 9.97 -7.91
C MET A 10 5.09 8.59 -7.35
N LEU A 11 5.67 8.21 -6.21
CA LEU A 11 5.38 6.92 -5.57
C LEU A 11 3.94 6.85 -5.06
N ARG A 12 3.44 7.91 -4.44
CA ARG A 12 2.04 8.00 -3.99
C ARG A 12 1.07 7.91 -5.16
N THR A 13 1.35 8.63 -6.24
CA THR A 13 0.52 8.60 -7.45
C THR A 13 0.52 7.21 -8.07
N ARG A 14 1.69 6.56 -8.17
CA ARG A 14 1.82 5.19 -8.67
C ARG A 14 0.96 4.22 -7.85
N LEU A 15 1.14 4.19 -6.53
CA LEU A 15 0.41 3.30 -5.64
C LEU A 15 -1.10 3.61 -5.61
N TRP A 16 -1.49 4.88 -5.67
CA TRP A 16 -2.91 5.23 -5.72
C TRP A 16 -3.59 4.79 -7.02
N GLN A 17 -2.89 4.91 -8.16
CA GLN A 17 -3.49 4.61 -9.47
C GLN A 17 -3.48 3.12 -9.80
N GLN A 18 -2.46 2.39 -9.35
CA GLN A 18 -2.18 1.01 -9.78
C GLN A 18 -2.03 0.03 -8.62
N GLY A 19 -2.06 0.51 -7.38
CA GLY A 19 -2.07 -0.35 -6.21
C GLY A 19 -3.45 -0.94 -5.93
N GLU A 20 -3.43 -2.07 -5.26
CA GLU A 20 -4.61 -2.73 -4.73
C GLU A 20 -4.60 -2.63 -3.20
N LEU A 21 -5.77 -2.38 -2.63
CA LEU A 21 -6.04 -2.63 -1.23
C LEU A 21 -6.17 -4.15 -1.05
N GLN A 22 -5.19 -4.73 -0.38
CA GLN A 22 -5.15 -6.13 0.00
C GLN A 22 -5.68 -6.29 1.42
N SER A 23 -6.62 -7.20 1.61
CA SER A 23 -7.14 -7.63 2.92
C SER A 23 -6.87 -9.11 3.14
N ARG A 24 -6.27 -9.43 4.28
CA ARG A 24 -5.98 -10.80 4.71
C ARG A 24 -6.44 -11.04 6.14
N VAL A 25 -6.95 -12.22 6.44
CA VAL A 25 -7.25 -12.61 7.83
C VAL A 25 -5.97 -12.68 8.65
N VAL A 26 -6.02 -12.20 9.89
CA VAL A 26 -4.94 -12.41 10.85
C VAL A 26 -4.91 -13.88 11.23
N PRO A 27 -3.75 -14.57 11.12
CA PRO A 27 -3.67 -15.99 11.47
C PRO A 27 -4.21 -16.26 12.88
N GLY A 28 -5.17 -17.18 13.00
CA GLY A 28 -5.82 -17.54 14.26
C GLY A 28 -7.02 -16.66 14.64
N GLN A 29 -7.44 -15.73 13.78
CA GLN A 29 -8.64 -14.90 13.97
C GLN A 29 -9.79 -15.28 13.01
N GLU A 30 -9.72 -16.44 12.35
CA GLU A 30 -10.70 -16.87 11.35
C GLU A 30 -12.09 -17.06 11.96
N GLN A 31 -12.15 -17.59 13.19
CA GLN A 31 -13.41 -17.85 13.88
C GLN A 31 -13.99 -16.59 14.54
N THR A 32 -13.14 -15.78 15.18
CA THR A 32 -13.53 -14.50 15.81
C THR A 32 -13.87 -13.43 14.78
N GLY A 33 -13.24 -13.50 13.61
CA GLY A 33 -13.42 -12.60 12.48
C GLY A 33 -14.48 -13.04 11.46
N GLU A 34 -15.27 -14.08 11.71
CA GLU A 34 -16.21 -14.68 10.74
C GLU A 34 -17.13 -13.67 10.04
N LYS A 35 -17.55 -12.61 10.75
CA LYS A 35 -18.36 -11.51 10.20
C LYS A 35 -17.66 -10.68 9.10
N PHE A 36 -16.34 -10.85 8.96
CA PHE A 36 -15.50 -10.24 7.92
C PHE A 36 -14.95 -11.26 6.92
N SER A 37 -15.51 -12.47 6.89
CA SER A 37 -15.04 -13.59 6.05
C SER A 37 -14.97 -13.25 4.55
N ASP A 38 -15.88 -12.41 4.04
CA ASP A 38 -15.84 -11.87 2.68
C ASP A 38 -14.52 -11.15 2.33
N TYR A 39 -13.76 -10.73 3.35
CA TYR A 39 -12.51 -9.97 3.23
C TYR A 39 -11.28 -10.73 3.72
N PHE A 40 -11.38 -12.03 4.04
CA PHE A 40 -10.24 -12.84 4.50
C PHE A 40 -9.16 -13.02 3.42
N GLU A 41 -9.55 -12.99 2.16
CA GLU A 41 -8.65 -13.02 1.01
C GLU A 41 -9.24 -12.15 -0.10
N HIS A 42 -9.12 -10.84 0.07
CA HIS A 42 -9.70 -9.87 -0.86
C HIS A 42 -8.64 -8.89 -1.36
N ASN A 43 -8.68 -8.60 -2.67
CA ASN A 43 -7.88 -7.56 -3.30
C ASN A 43 -8.80 -6.72 -4.19
N GLU A 44 -8.66 -5.40 -4.15
CA GLU A 44 -9.35 -4.51 -5.09
C GLU A 44 -8.56 -3.22 -5.35
N PRO A 45 -8.70 -2.57 -6.52
CA PRO A 45 -7.99 -1.32 -6.81
C PRO A 45 -8.31 -0.24 -5.78
N ILE A 46 -7.29 0.32 -5.13
CA ILE A 46 -7.45 1.22 -3.98
C ILE A 46 -8.27 2.48 -4.32
N ASN A 47 -8.10 3.02 -5.53
CA ASN A 47 -8.81 4.21 -6.00
C ASN A 47 -10.27 3.97 -6.42
N LYS A 48 -10.70 2.70 -6.46
CA LYS A 48 -12.07 2.30 -6.85
C LYS A 48 -12.79 1.54 -5.74
N THR A 49 -12.17 1.39 -4.57
CA THR A 49 -12.78 0.74 -3.41
C THR A 49 -14.05 1.48 -2.98
N PRO A 50 -15.23 0.83 -3.00
CA PRO A 50 -16.46 1.44 -2.52
C PRO A 50 -16.39 1.75 -1.02
N SER A 51 -16.98 2.88 -0.62
CA SER A 51 -16.96 3.38 0.77
C SER A 51 -17.37 2.31 1.80
N HIS A 52 -18.48 1.60 1.57
CA HIS A 52 -18.96 0.58 2.52
C HIS A 52 -17.97 -0.60 2.70
N ARG A 53 -17.29 -1.02 1.64
CA ARG A 53 -16.27 -2.08 1.70
C ARG A 53 -15.02 -1.60 2.41
N ALA A 54 -14.53 -0.40 2.08
CA ALA A 54 -13.42 0.22 2.80
C ALA A 54 -13.71 0.27 4.30
N LEU A 55 -14.88 0.77 4.70
CA LEU A 55 -15.26 0.87 6.11
C LEU A 55 -15.40 -0.50 6.78
N ALA A 56 -15.92 -1.52 6.10
CA ALA A 56 -15.98 -2.88 6.63
C ALA A 56 -14.59 -3.48 6.88
N MET A 57 -13.68 -3.32 5.91
CA MET A 57 -12.29 -3.74 6.03
C MET A 57 -11.55 -2.99 7.15
N TYR A 58 -11.74 -1.66 7.27
CA TYR A 58 -11.18 -0.87 8.38
C TYR A 58 -11.70 -1.30 9.75
N ARG A 59 -12.99 -1.67 9.86
CA ARG A 59 -13.55 -2.24 11.09
C ARG A 59 -12.89 -3.57 11.41
N GLY A 60 -12.76 -4.47 10.44
CA GLY A 60 -12.08 -5.76 10.64
C GLY A 60 -10.63 -5.60 11.08
N ARG A 61 -9.92 -4.59 10.54
CA ARG A 61 -8.58 -4.23 11.00
C ARG A 61 -8.56 -3.71 12.44
N ASN A 62 -9.45 -2.78 12.79
CA ASN A 62 -9.50 -2.21 14.14
C ASN A 62 -9.89 -3.23 15.21
N GLU A 63 -10.68 -4.23 14.84
CA GLU A 63 -11.03 -5.36 15.71
C GLU A 63 -9.96 -6.46 15.74
N GLY A 64 -8.88 -6.32 14.97
CA GLY A 64 -7.76 -7.26 14.94
C GLY A 64 -8.02 -8.54 14.13
N ALA A 65 -9.11 -8.60 13.36
CA ALA A 65 -9.44 -9.75 12.52
C ALA A 65 -8.74 -9.72 11.15
N LEU A 66 -8.51 -8.51 10.60
CA LEU A 66 -7.92 -8.33 9.27
C LEU A 66 -6.59 -7.55 9.34
N GLN A 67 -5.69 -7.86 8.41
CA GLN A 67 -4.57 -7.03 8.01
C GLN A 67 -4.87 -6.40 6.66
N LEU A 68 -4.62 -5.10 6.55
CA LEU A 68 -4.75 -4.36 5.31
C LEU A 68 -3.37 -3.89 4.85
N ALA A 69 -3.09 -4.03 3.56
CA ALA A 69 -1.88 -3.56 2.92
C ALA A 69 -2.19 -2.92 1.56
N ILE A 70 -1.29 -2.07 1.07
CA ILE A 70 -1.31 -1.58 -0.31
C ILE A 70 -0.22 -2.30 -1.08
N VAL A 71 -0.61 -3.05 -2.10
CA VAL A 71 0.29 -3.86 -2.92
C VAL A 71 0.22 -3.44 -4.37
N LEU A 72 1.30 -3.65 -5.11
CA LEU A 72 1.29 -3.61 -6.58
C LEU A 72 1.17 -5.05 -7.08
N PRO A 73 0.11 -5.43 -7.81
CA PRO A 73 -0.07 -6.83 -8.26
C PRO A 73 1.11 -7.35 -9.08
N GLU A 74 1.64 -6.50 -9.96
CA GLU A 74 2.82 -6.78 -10.78
C GLU A 74 4.10 -6.99 -9.97
N ALA A 75 4.18 -6.52 -8.70
CA ALA A 75 5.38 -6.66 -7.90
C ALA A 75 5.60 -8.09 -7.38
N GLU A 76 4.56 -8.92 -7.30
CA GLU A 76 4.67 -10.31 -6.83
C GLU A 76 5.51 -11.19 -7.78
N GLU A 77 5.49 -10.87 -9.08
CA GLU A 77 6.21 -11.62 -10.11
C GLU A 77 7.64 -11.10 -10.35
N LEU A 78 7.98 -9.93 -9.77
CA LEU A 78 9.23 -9.24 -10.04
C LEU A 78 10.27 -9.48 -8.94
N LYS A 79 11.53 -9.63 -9.35
CA LYS A 79 12.67 -9.71 -8.43
C LYS A 79 12.97 -8.38 -7.72
N ILE A 80 12.63 -7.27 -8.37
CA ILE A 80 12.83 -5.91 -7.88
C ILE A 80 11.47 -5.23 -7.87
N HIS A 81 11.10 -4.64 -6.74
CA HIS A 81 9.83 -3.96 -6.62
C HIS A 81 9.79 -2.74 -7.58
N PRO A 82 8.70 -2.47 -8.32
CA PRO A 82 8.63 -1.32 -9.25
C PRO A 82 8.99 0.02 -8.61
N CYS A 83 8.61 0.24 -7.35
CA CYS A 83 8.98 1.44 -6.60
C CYS A 83 10.49 1.52 -6.28
N GLU A 84 11.21 0.40 -6.13
CA GLU A 84 12.67 0.42 -6.00
C GLU A 84 13.31 0.91 -7.30
N GLU A 85 12.81 0.47 -8.47
CA GLU A 85 13.28 1.00 -9.74
C GLU A 85 13.01 2.50 -9.89
N MET A 86 11.83 2.98 -9.46
CA MET A 86 11.51 4.41 -9.49
C MET A 86 12.48 5.22 -8.63
N ILE A 87 12.82 4.73 -7.43
CA ILE A 87 13.80 5.37 -6.56
C ILE A 87 15.19 5.35 -7.21
N ALA A 88 15.63 4.22 -7.75
CA ALA A 88 16.92 4.11 -8.41
C ALA A 88 17.05 5.10 -9.57
N ARG A 89 16.03 5.14 -10.45
CA ARG A 89 15.98 6.08 -11.60
C ARG A 89 15.99 7.53 -11.15
N HIS A 90 15.24 7.88 -10.09
CA HIS A 90 15.20 9.24 -9.55
C HIS A 90 16.57 9.75 -9.08
N PHE A 91 17.40 8.86 -8.53
CA PHE A 91 18.76 9.19 -8.07
C PHE A 91 19.86 8.83 -9.07
N GLY A 92 19.52 8.44 -10.31
CA GLY A 92 20.50 8.06 -11.33
C GLY A 92 21.33 6.83 -10.96
N ILE A 93 20.78 5.94 -10.12
CA ILE A 93 21.41 4.70 -9.71
C ILE A 93 21.14 3.64 -10.78
N GLU A 94 22.20 3.22 -11.44
CA GLU A 94 22.18 2.17 -12.46
C GLU A 94 23.13 1.05 -12.06
N ASP A 95 22.78 -0.18 -12.42
CA ASP A 95 23.70 -1.30 -12.30
C ASP A 95 24.56 -1.42 -13.54
N GLN A 96 25.80 -0.98 -13.42
CA GLN A 96 26.81 -1.06 -14.47
C GLN A 96 27.95 -2.01 -14.06
N GLY A 97 27.76 -2.81 -13.02
CA GLY A 97 28.79 -3.72 -12.48
C GLY A 97 29.95 -3.01 -11.76
N ARG A 98 29.76 -1.76 -11.34
CA ARG A 98 30.77 -1.00 -10.59
C ARG A 98 30.84 -1.51 -9.15
N PRO A 99 31.99 -1.38 -8.46
CA PRO A 99 32.14 -1.88 -7.09
C PRO A 99 31.08 -1.37 -6.09
N ALA A 100 30.54 -0.16 -6.32
CA ALA A 100 29.54 0.44 -5.45
C ALA A 100 28.08 0.06 -5.81
N ASP A 101 27.81 -0.51 -6.98
CA ASP A 101 26.44 -0.68 -7.48
C ASP A 101 25.64 -1.66 -6.60
N THR A 102 26.26 -2.74 -6.14
CA THR A 102 25.63 -3.70 -5.21
C THR A 102 25.20 -3.02 -3.90
N TRP A 103 26.06 -2.15 -3.35
CA TRP A 103 25.73 -1.41 -2.13
C TRP A 103 24.62 -0.39 -2.37
N LEU A 104 24.67 0.33 -3.50
CA LEU A 104 23.63 1.30 -3.87
C LEU A 104 22.25 0.65 -4.04
N LYS A 105 22.18 -0.54 -4.65
CA LYS A 105 20.93 -1.31 -4.75
C LYS A 105 20.36 -1.67 -3.39
N GLU A 106 21.20 -2.12 -2.46
CA GLU A 106 20.75 -2.43 -1.09
C GLU A 106 20.24 -1.16 -0.38
N VAL A 107 20.90 -0.01 -0.58
CA VAL A 107 20.41 1.28 -0.05
C VAL A 107 19.04 1.65 -0.64
N VAL A 108 18.83 1.46 -1.94
CA VAL A 108 17.52 1.69 -2.59
C VAL A 108 16.45 0.78 -2.01
N ARG A 109 16.74 -0.51 -1.89
CA ARG A 109 15.82 -1.51 -1.32
C ARG A 109 15.44 -1.17 0.12
N TRP A 110 16.41 -0.82 0.96
CA TRP A 110 16.16 -0.39 2.34
C TRP A 110 15.36 0.90 2.41
N THR A 111 15.69 1.88 1.56
CA THR A 111 14.95 3.13 1.45
C THR A 111 13.48 2.86 1.13
N TRP A 112 13.20 1.96 0.19
CA TRP A 112 11.83 1.57 -0.13
C TRP A 112 11.15 0.88 1.06
N ARG A 113 11.70 -0.26 1.49
CA ARG A 113 11.01 -1.18 2.41
C ARG A 113 10.92 -0.67 3.85
N VAL A 114 11.89 0.13 4.30
CA VAL A 114 11.99 0.54 5.71
C VAL A 114 11.55 1.98 5.94
N LYS A 115 11.71 2.86 4.93
CA LYS A 115 11.41 4.29 5.09
C LYS A 115 10.15 4.70 4.32
N LEU A 116 10.11 4.43 3.02
CA LEU A 116 9.10 5.04 2.14
C LEU A 116 7.77 4.27 2.14
N LEU A 117 7.81 2.94 2.08
CA LEU A 117 6.60 2.11 1.98
C LEU A 117 5.64 2.40 3.13
N THR A 118 6.08 2.26 4.38
CA THR A 118 5.23 2.45 5.57
C THR A 118 4.63 3.86 5.64
N HIS A 119 5.41 4.88 5.26
CA HIS A 119 4.95 6.26 5.27
C HIS A 119 3.85 6.48 4.23
N ILE A 120 4.11 6.10 2.97
CA ILE A 120 3.16 6.26 1.86
C ILE A 120 1.91 5.42 2.09
N GLU A 121 2.06 4.19 2.57
CA GLU A 121 0.95 3.31 2.86
C GLU A 121 0.03 3.90 3.94
N THR A 122 0.60 4.49 5.00
CA THR A 122 -0.16 5.19 6.04
C THR A 122 -0.94 6.37 5.45
N GLU A 123 -0.32 7.19 4.61
CA GLU A 123 -1.01 8.33 3.97
C GLU A 123 -2.17 7.88 3.08
N LEU A 124 -1.94 6.88 2.22
CA LEU A 124 -2.95 6.39 1.29
C LEU A 124 -4.10 5.67 2.01
N MET A 125 -3.81 4.94 3.09
CA MET A 125 -4.83 4.33 3.95
C MET A 125 -5.69 5.42 4.61
N THR A 126 -5.07 6.45 5.21
CA THR A 126 -5.81 7.58 5.79
C THR A 126 -6.69 8.25 4.75
N ARG A 127 -6.15 8.55 3.56
CA ARG A 127 -6.92 9.14 2.44
C ARG A 127 -8.12 8.29 2.06
N LEU A 128 -7.94 6.97 1.90
CA LEU A 128 -9.04 6.08 1.56
C LEU A 128 -10.12 6.11 2.65
N ARG A 129 -9.72 6.02 3.92
CA ARG A 129 -10.64 6.04 5.06
C ARG A 129 -11.46 7.33 5.09
N GLU A 130 -10.81 8.48 4.99
CA GLU A 130 -11.48 9.79 5.01
C GLU A 130 -12.47 9.92 3.85
N SER A 131 -12.09 9.49 2.64
CA SER A 131 -12.98 9.51 1.49
C SER A 131 -14.21 8.62 1.69
N ALA A 132 -14.02 7.44 2.27
CA ALA A 132 -15.11 6.50 2.56
C ALA A 132 -16.06 7.06 3.63
N GLU A 133 -15.54 7.63 4.73
CA GLU A 133 -16.35 8.27 5.77
C GLU A 133 -17.17 9.44 5.23
N MET A 134 -16.56 10.31 4.42
CA MET A 134 -17.26 11.44 3.80
C MET A 134 -18.42 11.00 2.89
N GLU A 135 -18.22 9.93 2.11
CA GLU A 135 -19.28 9.42 1.24
C GLU A 135 -20.41 8.75 2.03
N ALA A 136 -20.08 8.02 3.11
CA ALA A 136 -21.07 7.46 4.00
C ALA A 136 -21.95 8.56 4.63
N ILE A 137 -21.34 9.65 5.13
CA ILE A 137 -22.08 10.78 5.70
C ILE A 137 -23.09 11.36 4.69
N LYS A 138 -22.69 11.51 3.41
CA LYS A 138 -23.59 12.05 2.37
C LYS A 138 -24.81 11.16 2.12
N VAL A 139 -24.63 9.84 2.17
CA VAL A 139 -25.73 8.87 1.99
C VAL A 139 -26.68 8.87 3.18
N PHE A 140 -26.19 9.08 4.41
CA PHE A 140 -27.03 9.08 5.61
C PHE A 140 -27.66 10.44 5.93
N ALA A 141 -27.12 11.54 5.41
CA ALA A 141 -27.63 12.89 5.62
C ALA A 141 -28.68 13.34 4.57
N GLY A 142 -28.89 12.56 3.49
CA GLY A 142 -29.90 12.80 2.46
C GLY A 142 -31.10 11.89 2.62
#